data_AF-A0A0C2X7Z0-F1
#
_entry.id   AF-A0A0C2X7Z0-F1
#
_cell.length_a   1.000
_cell.length_b   1.000
_cell.length_c   1.000
_cell.angle_alpha   90.00
_cell.angle_beta   90.00
_cell.angle_gamma   90.00
#
_symmetry.space_group_name_H-M   'P 1'
#
loop_
_entity.id
_entity.type
_entity.pdbx_description
1 polymer ?
#
loop_
_entity_poly.entity_id
_entity_poly.type
_entity_poly.pdbx_seq_one_letter_code
_entity_poly.pdbx_strand_id
1 'polypeptide(L)'
;MRAILASALFFHVVHGHIGAFTKGMYCRNGTEPGVENQNTNDAVQPLYNLTKSDWWMHHSNKCDEFPPLPGDFLEVPARGSFTVELAGNRALTSFSYGGRYVTAWGDGKNHPDDYSITNLGGEPNPSGSGCIPDPNLHAQNETMAAGTVFAISYESDIKQVTEENLVVFTVKYHTPFKLLATYDVPDLPECPPGGCHCVWGWVPNHCGQPNMYMFPHRCIVTGATSTTQLAPAKAPVWCEDDQSRCVTGPKQMIYWNQLDGNNVVTEGLQLDGDWKSPGYNQKMGFNDGAQHDIFLPPAPTSSSDPTTTTSLAVNPPTEPAPTSTSQSTDAPTEAPTSIAETVSSSVTTVTVTMTETVSYCPTSTTQTPSPSVLLLEQEWKEPWSQPPQALSKSLTKAQHLRRGPSFRV
;
A
#
# COMPACT_ATOMS: atom_id res chain seq x y z
N MET A 1 -52.56 8.10 13.65
CA MET A 1 -51.64 7.49 12.66
C MET A 1 -50.27 8.11 12.89
N ARG A 2 -49.27 7.31 13.30
CA ARG A 2 -47.90 7.78 13.48
C ARG A 2 -47.16 7.63 12.15
N ALA A 3 -46.74 8.75 11.56
CA ALA A 3 -45.91 8.74 10.37
C ALA A 3 -44.50 8.29 10.76
N ILE A 4 -44.05 7.16 10.22
CA ILE A 4 -42.66 6.72 10.32
C ILE A 4 -41.93 7.42 9.18
N LEU A 5 -41.13 8.43 9.52
CA LEU A 5 -40.15 9.02 8.61
C LEU A 5 -39.01 8.02 8.45
N ALA A 6 -38.97 7.34 7.31
CA ALA A 6 -37.81 6.56 6.89
C ALA A 6 -36.70 7.53 6.47
N SER A 7 -35.68 7.71 7.32
CA SER A 7 -34.44 8.36 6.92
C SER A 7 -33.74 7.49 5.89
N ALA A 8 -33.72 7.92 4.63
CA ALA A 8 -32.87 7.34 3.62
C ALA A 8 -31.41 7.65 3.98
N LEU A 9 -30.63 6.64 4.40
CA LEU A 9 -29.18 6.75 4.44
C LEU A 9 -28.68 6.87 3.00
N PHE A 10 -28.27 8.07 2.62
CA PHE A 10 -27.47 8.28 1.41
C PHE A 10 -26.05 7.80 1.71
N PHE A 11 -25.69 6.63 1.20
CA PHE A 11 -24.30 6.21 1.14
C PHE A 11 -23.61 7.11 0.10
N HIS A 12 -22.73 8.00 0.56
CA HIS A 12 -21.80 8.67 -0.33
C HIS A 12 -20.88 7.59 -0.92
N VAL A 13 -21.04 7.34 -2.21
CA VAL A 13 -20.13 6.48 -2.99
C VAL A 13 -18.81 7.25 -3.09
N VAL A 14 -17.85 6.88 -2.25
CA VAL A 14 -16.50 7.44 -2.30
C VAL A 14 -15.87 7.01 -3.62
N HIS A 15 -15.35 7.97 -4.38
CA HIS A 15 -14.62 7.70 -5.63
C HIS A 15 -13.43 6.77 -5.35
N GLY A 16 -13.33 5.70 -6.15
CA GLY A 16 -12.51 4.52 -5.88
C GLY A 16 -11.01 4.78 -5.73
N HIS A 17 -10.50 4.42 -4.56
CA HIS A 17 -9.07 4.29 -4.29
C HIS A 17 -8.89 2.95 -3.60
N ILE A 18 -7.93 2.12 -4.00
CA ILE A 18 -7.89 0.71 -3.58
C ILE A 18 -6.81 0.50 -2.52
N GLY A 19 -7.14 -0.28 -1.49
CA GLY A 19 -6.15 -0.83 -0.56
C GLY A 19 -6.41 -2.27 -0.14
N ALA A 20 -5.36 -2.92 0.38
CA ALA A 20 -5.39 -4.31 0.82
C ALA A 20 -5.85 -4.45 2.28
N PHE A 21 -7.12 -4.79 2.44
CA PHE A 21 -7.72 -5.07 3.74
C PHE A 21 -7.34 -6.48 4.20
N THR A 22 -6.76 -6.55 5.39
CA THR A 22 -6.40 -7.79 6.09
C THR A 22 -6.62 -7.61 7.59
N LYS A 23 -6.48 -8.67 8.40
CA LYS A 23 -6.54 -8.55 9.85
C LYS A 23 -5.44 -7.66 10.42
N GLY A 24 -4.23 -7.81 9.92
CA GLY A 24 -3.05 -7.08 10.40
C GLY A 24 -2.98 -5.62 9.95
N MET A 25 -3.96 -5.11 9.20
CA MET A 25 -3.90 -3.77 8.61
C MET A 25 -3.97 -2.67 9.68
N TYR A 26 -3.06 -1.70 9.59
CA TYR A 26 -3.14 -0.45 10.34
C TYR A 26 -4.33 0.39 9.84
N CYS A 27 -4.92 1.17 10.73
CA CYS A 27 -6.12 1.98 10.50
C CYS A 27 -7.28 1.27 9.77
N ARG A 28 -7.36 -0.07 9.86
CA ARG A 28 -8.47 -0.87 9.31
C ARG A 28 -9.84 -0.33 9.75
N ASN A 29 -9.90 0.15 10.98
CA ASN A 29 -11.11 0.68 11.62
C ASN A 29 -11.28 2.19 11.44
N GLY A 30 -10.40 2.84 10.67
CA GLY A 30 -10.28 4.29 10.55
C GLY A 30 -9.21 4.86 11.48
N THR A 31 -9.13 6.19 11.49
CA THR A 31 -8.09 6.98 12.17
C THR A 31 -8.64 7.83 13.32
N GLU A 32 -9.79 7.42 13.87
CA GLU A 32 -10.41 8.08 15.01
C GLU A 32 -10.27 7.21 16.29
N PRO A 33 -9.64 7.72 17.36
CA PRO A 33 -9.43 6.96 18.58
C PRO A 33 -10.73 6.43 19.21
N GLY A 34 -10.77 5.14 19.49
CA GLY A 34 -11.92 4.49 20.13
C GLY A 34 -13.14 4.27 19.23
N VAL A 35 -13.03 4.57 17.93
CA VAL A 35 -14.12 4.41 16.97
C VAL A 35 -13.82 3.25 16.03
N GLU A 36 -14.77 2.32 15.92
CA GLU A 36 -14.76 1.31 14.87
C GLU A 36 -15.61 1.79 13.70
N ASN A 37 -14.99 2.48 12.75
CA ASN A 37 -15.68 2.92 11.55
C ASN A 37 -15.77 1.77 10.53
N GLN A 38 -16.97 1.21 10.41
CA GLN A 38 -17.28 0.14 9.46
C GLN A 38 -17.36 0.62 7.99
N ASN A 39 -17.44 1.94 7.75
CA ASN A 39 -17.52 2.54 6.42
C ASN A 39 -16.36 3.51 6.16
N THR A 40 -15.16 3.18 6.66
CA THR A 40 -13.97 4.00 6.46
C THR A 40 -13.31 3.76 5.10
N ASN A 41 -12.79 4.84 4.54
CA ASN A 41 -11.88 4.90 3.40
C ASN A 41 -10.55 5.60 3.77
N ASP A 42 -10.28 5.81 5.07
CA ASP A 42 -9.07 6.51 5.53
C ASP A 42 -7.82 5.79 5.02
N ALA A 43 -7.84 4.47 5.10
CA ALA A 43 -6.75 3.59 4.72
C ALA A 43 -6.60 3.38 3.21
N VAL A 44 -7.39 4.07 2.38
CA VAL A 44 -7.26 3.98 0.92
C VAL A 44 -6.95 5.31 0.26
N GLN A 45 -6.71 6.37 1.04
CA GLN A 45 -6.41 7.68 0.46
C GLN A 45 -5.09 7.62 -0.34
N PRO A 46 -4.99 8.34 -1.46
CA PRO A 46 -3.77 8.36 -2.25
C PRO A 46 -2.70 9.25 -1.60
N LEU A 47 -1.44 8.92 -1.82
CA LEU A 47 -0.29 9.69 -1.37
C LEU A 47 0.31 10.44 -2.57
N TYR A 48 0.27 11.77 -2.54
CA TYR A 48 0.78 12.61 -3.62
C TYR A 48 1.22 13.97 -3.09
N ASN A 49 2.40 14.41 -3.50
CA ASN A 49 2.94 15.73 -3.16
C ASN A 49 2.98 15.97 -1.64
N LEU A 50 3.39 14.95 -0.88
CA LEU A 50 3.53 14.97 0.57
C LEU A 50 5.01 14.95 0.96
N THR A 51 5.34 15.42 2.17
CA THR A 51 6.67 15.19 2.75
C THR A 51 6.81 13.73 3.18
N LYS A 52 8.04 13.23 3.31
CA LYS A 52 8.32 11.87 3.78
C LYS A 52 7.77 11.61 5.16
N SER A 53 7.79 12.58 6.06
CA SER A 53 7.12 12.45 7.35
C SER A 53 5.61 12.25 7.24
N ASP A 54 4.98 12.69 6.15
CA ASP A 54 3.54 12.54 5.95
C ASP A 54 3.20 11.29 5.12
N TRP A 55 3.93 10.97 4.05
CA TRP A 55 3.58 9.81 3.23
C TRP A 55 4.07 8.49 3.82
N TRP A 56 5.17 8.49 4.58
CA TRP A 56 5.74 7.27 5.14
C TRP A 56 4.73 6.59 6.06
N MET A 57 4.43 5.32 5.79
CA MET A 57 3.45 4.53 6.54
C MET A 57 2.06 5.19 6.62
N HIS A 58 1.75 6.07 5.67
CA HIS A 58 0.47 6.77 5.58
C HIS A 58 0.21 7.69 6.80
N HIS A 59 1.25 8.36 7.31
CA HIS A 59 1.17 9.23 8.48
C HIS A 59 0.35 10.52 8.28
N SER A 60 0.07 10.94 7.05
CA SER A 60 -0.69 12.14 6.71
C SER A 60 -2.09 12.18 7.33
N ASN A 61 -2.68 11.00 7.59
CA ASN A 61 -3.89 10.81 8.36
C ASN A 61 -3.66 9.98 9.64
N LYS A 62 -2.40 9.83 10.05
CA LYS A 62 -1.94 9.09 11.24
C LYS A 62 -2.24 7.60 11.20
N CYS A 63 -2.38 6.98 10.03
CA CYS A 63 -2.75 5.57 9.94
C CYS A 63 -1.80 4.65 10.73
N ASP A 64 -0.50 4.96 10.71
CA ASP A 64 0.56 4.29 11.45
C ASP A 64 0.41 4.33 12.98
N GLU A 65 -0.41 5.24 13.52
CA GLU A 65 -0.73 5.32 14.95
C GLU A 65 -1.92 4.41 15.36
N PHE A 66 -2.57 3.75 14.40
CA PHE A 66 -3.73 2.88 14.62
C PHE A 66 -3.38 1.42 14.30
N PRO A 67 -2.63 0.72 15.16
CA PRO A 67 -2.28 -0.68 14.90
C PRO A 67 -3.51 -1.59 14.88
N PRO A 68 -3.42 -2.77 14.25
CA PRO A 68 -4.45 -3.80 14.37
C PRO A 68 -4.61 -4.24 15.84
N LEU A 69 -5.71 -4.95 16.11
CA LEU A 69 -5.97 -5.49 17.45
C LEU A 69 -4.85 -6.43 17.90
N PRO A 70 -4.57 -6.57 19.21
CA PRO A 70 -3.61 -7.54 19.70
C PRO A 70 -3.93 -8.96 19.19
N GLY A 71 -2.95 -9.60 18.55
CA GLY A 71 -3.10 -10.93 17.96
C GLY A 71 -3.60 -10.95 16.52
N ASP A 72 -4.08 -9.82 15.97
CA ASP A 72 -4.40 -9.71 14.56
C ASP A 72 -3.12 -9.44 13.74
N PHE A 73 -2.81 -10.38 12.85
CA PHE A 73 -1.68 -10.30 11.92
C PHE A 73 -2.14 -10.64 10.50
N LEU A 74 -1.40 -10.15 9.50
CA LEU A 74 -1.33 -10.77 8.20
C LEU A 74 -0.44 -12.01 8.30
N GLU A 75 -0.99 -13.18 8.04
CA GLU A 75 -0.23 -14.44 7.99
C GLU A 75 0.42 -14.60 6.61
N VAL A 76 1.74 -14.74 6.60
CA VAL A 76 2.56 -14.87 5.40
C VAL A 76 3.17 -16.29 5.38
N PRO A 77 2.55 -17.26 4.70
CA PRO A 77 3.02 -18.64 4.72
C PRO A 77 4.25 -18.83 3.83
N ALA A 78 5.43 -19.10 4.42
CA ALA A 78 6.66 -19.31 3.67
C ALA A 78 6.50 -20.43 2.63
N ARG A 79 6.91 -20.16 1.37
CA ARG A 79 6.74 -21.05 0.20
C ARG A 79 5.29 -21.37 -0.17
N GLY A 80 4.33 -20.65 0.41
CA GLY A 80 2.90 -20.77 0.11
C GLY A 80 2.38 -19.53 -0.61
N SER A 81 1.11 -19.24 -0.40
CA SER A 81 0.47 -18.01 -0.85
C SER A 81 -0.57 -17.55 0.15
N PHE A 82 -0.88 -16.26 0.13
CA PHE A 82 -1.94 -15.66 0.94
C PHE A 82 -2.85 -14.79 0.06
N THR A 83 -4.11 -14.66 0.45
CA THR A 83 -5.11 -13.87 -0.27
C THR A 83 -5.58 -12.71 0.58
N VAL A 84 -5.75 -11.54 -0.05
CA VAL A 84 -6.23 -10.31 0.60
C VAL A 84 -7.43 -9.75 -0.16
N GLU A 85 -8.15 -8.82 0.48
CA GLU A 85 -9.27 -8.09 -0.11
C GLU A 85 -8.86 -6.67 -0.53
N LEU A 86 -8.80 -6.43 -1.83
CA LEU A 86 -8.51 -5.15 -2.47
C LEU A 86 -9.80 -4.37 -2.70
N ALA A 87 -10.06 -3.35 -1.88
CA ALA A 87 -11.33 -2.62 -1.93
C ALA A 87 -11.17 -1.10 -1.81
N GLY A 88 -12.23 -0.41 -2.27
CA GLY A 88 -12.42 1.04 -2.22
C GLY A 88 -12.76 1.60 -0.84
N ASN A 89 -13.25 0.74 0.04
CA ASN A 89 -13.73 1.09 1.37
C ASN A 89 -13.83 -0.20 2.20
N ARG A 90 -13.59 -0.11 3.50
CA ARG A 90 -13.73 -1.25 4.43
C ARG A 90 -15.12 -1.88 4.35
N ALA A 91 -16.18 -1.09 4.14
CA ALA A 91 -17.58 -1.54 4.04
C ALA A 91 -17.79 -2.64 2.99
N LEU A 92 -16.92 -2.68 1.99
CA LEU A 92 -17.02 -3.53 0.80
C LEU A 92 -16.18 -4.80 0.92
N THR A 93 -15.70 -5.08 2.14
CA THR A 93 -14.88 -6.24 2.49
C THR A 93 -15.58 -7.11 3.53
N SER A 94 -15.08 -8.32 3.74
CA SER A 94 -15.56 -9.21 4.81
C SER A 94 -15.27 -8.66 6.22
N PHE A 95 -14.40 -7.65 6.34
CA PHE A 95 -14.03 -7.01 7.61
C PHE A 95 -15.05 -5.98 8.12
N SER A 96 -16.20 -5.83 7.45
CA SER A 96 -17.24 -4.89 7.82
C SER A 96 -18.65 -5.42 7.52
N TYR A 97 -19.64 -5.01 8.31
CA TYR A 97 -21.06 -5.37 8.13
C TYR A 97 -21.33 -6.88 7.92
N GLY A 98 -20.46 -7.75 8.46
CA GLY A 98 -20.53 -9.20 8.24
C GLY A 98 -20.39 -9.62 6.76
N GLY A 99 -19.69 -8.82 5.94
CA GLY A 99 -19.49 -9.07 4.51
C GLY A 99 -20.72 -8.78 3.64
N ARG A 100 -21.73 -8.08 4.17
CA ARG A 100 -23.01 -7.87 3.47
C ARG A 100 -22.89 -7.19 2.09
N TYR A 101 -21.88 -6.35 1.90
CA TYR A 101 -21.68 -5.58 0.66
C TYR A 101 -20.52 -6.09 -0.20
N VAL A 102 -20.00 -7.27 0.13
CA VAL A 102 -18.92 -7.91 -0.62
C VAL A 102 -19.45 -8.42 -1.97
N THR A 103 -18.73 -8.11 -3.04
CA THR A 103 -18.91 -8.68 -4.37
C THR A 103 -17.57 -9.19 -4.91
N ALA A 104 -17.51 -9.58 -6.18
CA ALA A 104 -16.23 -9.90 -6.82
C ALA A 104 -15.33 -8.65 -7.06
N TRP A 105 -15.85 -7.45 -6.80
CA TRP A 105 -15.25 -6.17 -7.15
C TRP A 105 -15.06 -5.30 -5.91
N GLY A 106 -13.98 -4.52 -5.91
CA GLY A 106 -13.59 -3.69 -4.77
C GLY A 106 -14.52 -2.52 -4.46
N ASP A 107 -15.51 -2.24 -5.30
CA ASP A 107 -16.52 -1.18 -5.13
C ASP A 107 -17.89 -1.71 -4.64
N GLY A 108 -18.01 -3.03 -4.40
CA GLY A 108 -19.26 -3.66 -3.98
C GLY A 108 -20.36 -3.70 -5.04
N LYS A 109 -20.02 -3.44 -6.30
CA LYS A 109 -20.92 -3.59 -7.45
C LYS A 109 -20.64 -4.89 -8.20
N ASN A 110 -21.51 -5.19 -9.16
CA ASN A 110 -21.31 -6.30 -10.09
C ASN A 110 -20.92 -5.74 -11.46
N HIS A 111 -19.72 -6.07 -11.92
CA HIS A 111 -19.25 -5.76 -13.27
C HIS A 111 -19.06 -7.06 -14.09
N PRO A 112 -19.13 -6.99 -15.43
CA PRO A 112 -18.93 -8.14 -16.31
C PRO A 112 -17.50 -8.69 -16.19
N ASP A 113 -17.30 -9.96 -16.54
CA ASP A 113 -15.98 -10.59 -16.41
C ASP A 113 -14.90 -9.94 -17.29
N ASP A 114 -15.30 -9.42 -18.46
CA ASP A 114 -14.47 -8.67 -19.41
C ASP A 114 -14.51 -7.15 -19.16
N TYR A 115 -14.65 -6.74 -17.89
CA TYR A 115 -14.74 -5.34 -17.51
C TYR A 115 -13.60 -4.52 -18.08
N SER A 116 -13.95 -3.48 -18.83
CA SER A 116 -13.00 -2.66 -19.58
C SER A 116 -13.66 -1.37 -20.02
N ILE A 117 -12.88 -0.41 -20.50
CA ILE A 117 -13.41 0.81 -21.12
C ILE A 117 -14.32 0.55 -22.34
N THR A 118 -14.26 -0.66 -22.93
CA THR A 118 -15.16 -1.09 -24.00
C THR A 118 -16.37 -1.88 -23.52
N ASN A 119 -16.38 -2.35 -22.27
CA ASN A 119 -17.51 -3.01 -21.64
C ASN A 119 -17.60 -2.61 -20.15
N LEU A 120 -18.27 -1.49 -19.90
CA LEU A 120 -18.37 -0.88 -18.58
C LEU A 120 -19.53 -1.39 -17.72
N GLY A 121 -20.22 -2.47 -18.12
CA GLY A 121 -21.23 -3.10 -17.26
C GLY A 121 -22.41 -2.21 -16.85
N GLY A 122 -22.61 -1.07 -17.51
CA GLY A 122 -23.62 -0.07 -17.15
C GLY A 122 -23.09 1.12 -16.34
N GLU A 123 -21.80 1.14 -16.00
CA GLU A 123 -21.13 2.33 -15.48
C GLU A 123 -21.07 3.47 -16.53
N PRO A 124 -20.87 4.73 -16.10
CA PRO A 124 -20.70 5.86 -17.01
C PRO A 124 -19.58 5.64 -18.02
N ASN A 125 -19.49 6.50 -19.03
CA ASN A 125 -18.37 6.53 -19.95
C ASN A 125 -17.01 6.52 -19.22
N PRO A 126 -15.92 6.09 -19.90
CA PRO A 126 -14.58 6.14 -19.31
C PRO A 126 -14.30 7.49 -18.64
N SER A 127 -13.49 7.45 -17.59
CA SER A 127 -13.07 8.65 -16.84
C SER A 127 -12.46 9.69 -17.77
N GLY A 128 -12.28 10.93 -17.28
CA GLY A 128 -11.61 11.98 -18.05
C GLY A 128 -10.20 11.61 -18.55
N SER A 129 -9.55 10.64 -17.90
CA SER A 129 -8.25 10.09 -18.33
C SER A 129 -8.38 8.87 -19.25
N GLY A 130 -9.58 8.54 -19.73
CA GLY A 130 -9.84 7.42 -20.64
C GLY A 130 -9.76 6.04 -19.97
N CYS A 131 -10.09 5.92 -18.68
CA CYS A 131 -9.94 4.69 -17.91
C CYS A 131 -11.26 4.22 -17.29
N ILE A 132 -11.24 3.02 -16.70
CA ILE A 132 -12.36 2.50 -15.93
C ILE A 132 -12.75 3.51 -14.82
N PRO A 133 -14.01 3.96 -14.75
CA PRO A 133 -14.41 5.01 -13.81
C PRO A 133 -14.67 4.50 -12.39
N ASP A 134 -15.17 3.27 -12.20
CA ASP A 134 -15.50 2.71 -10.89
C ASP A 134 -15.46 1.17 -10.84
N PRO A 135 -14.71 0.52 -9.93
CA PRO A 135 -13.73 1.15 -9.06
C PRO A 135 -12.68 1.86 -9.93
N ASN A 136 -12.13 2.97 -9.43
CA ASN A 136 -11.04 3.63 -10.13
C ASN A 136 -9.75 2.80 -9.92
N LEU A 137 -9.63 1.79 -10.78
CA LEU A 137 -8.54 0.81 -10.85
C LEU A 137 -7.30 1.37 -11.56
N HIS A 138 -7.38 2.62 -12.03
CA HIS A 138 -6.37 3.28 -12.82
C HIS A 138 -5.86 2.41 -13.99
N ALA A 139 -6.79 1.76 -14.69
CA ALA A 139 -6.51 0.90 -15.82
C ALA A 139 -7.67 0.96 -16.82
N GLN A 140 -7.41 0.58 -18.07
CA GLN A 140 -8.44 0.45 -19.10
C GLN A 140 -9.05 -0.96 -19.15
N ASN A 141 -8.32 -1.95 -18.64
CA ASN A 141 -8.68 -3.36 -18.51
C ASN A 141 -7.67 -4.03 -17.55
N GLU A 142 -7.88 -5.31 -17.21
CA GLU A 142 -7.03 -6.05 -16.27
C GLU A 142 -5.56 -6.11 -16.68
N THR A 143 -5.29 -6.27 -17.98
CA THR A 143 -3.92 -6.34 -18.51
C THR A 143 -3.12 -5.05 -18.42
N MET A 144 -3.81 -3.94 -18.15
CA MET A 144 -3.19 -2.63 -18.00
C MET A 144 -3.05 -2.19 -16.53
N ALA A 145 -3.53 -2.99 -15.57
CA ALA A 145 -3.33 -2.70 -14.16
C ALA A 145 -1.85 -2.85 -13.77
N ALA A 146 -1.34 -1.84 -13.05
CA ALA A 146 0.09 -1.59 -12.87
C ALA A 146 0.85 -2.65 -12.06
N GLY A 147 0.12 -3.50 -11.34
CA GLY A 147 0.67 -4.44 -10.37
C GLY A 147 0.77 -3.83 -8.97
N THR A 148 0.75 -4.70 -7.97
CA THR A 148 0.84 -4.36 -6.54
C THR A 148 1.83 -5.28 -5.85
N VAL A 149 2.26 -4.93 -4.64
CA VAL A 149 3.27 -5.69 -3.89
C VAL A 149 2.92 -5.84 -2.44
N PHE A 150 3.58 -6.80 -1.80
CA PHE A 150 3.90 -6.71 -0.39
C PHE A 150 5.42 -6.67 -0.17
N ALA A 151 5.83 -5.74 0.70
CA ALA A 151 7.17 -5.69 1.26
C ALA A 151 7.15 -6.10 2.74
N ILE A 152 8.29 -6.54 3.27
CA ILE A 152 8.45 -6.97 4.66
C ILE A 152 9.70 -6.36 5.28
N SER A 153 9.56 -5.94 6.54
CA SER A 153 10.64 -5.51 7.42
C SER A 153 10.57 -6.33 8.71
N TYR A 154 11.70 -6.93 9.08
CA TYR A 154 11.84 -7.79 10.27
C TYR A 154 11.98 -6.98 11.58
N GLU A 155 11.29 -5.86 11.66
CA GLU A 155 11.22 -4.98 12.83
C GLU A 155 9.84 -5.11 13.49
N SER A 156 9.83 -5.28 14.82
CA SER A 156 8.59 -5.36 15.60
C SER A 156 8.02 -3.99 15.98
N ASP A 157 8.81 -2.93 15.87
CA ASP A 157 8.37 -1.54 16.03
C ASP A 157 8.31 -0.89 14.64
N ILE A 158 7.14 -0.36 14.26
CA ILE A 158 6.94 0.30 12.96
C ILE A 158 7.88 1.50 12.78
N LYS A 159 8.30 2.15 13.88
CA LYS A 159 9.22 3.29 13.85
C LYS A 159 10.64 2.93 13.44
N GLN A 160 10.99 1.65 13.54
CA GLN A 160 12.29 1.11 13.13
C GLN A 160 12.28 0.64 11.67
N VAL A 161 11.13 0.66 11.00
CA VAL A 161 11.03 0.33 9.59
C VAL A 161 11.62 1.48 8.77
N THR A 162 12.55 1.13 7.89
CA THR A 162 13.28 2.03 7.00
C THR A 162 13.08 1.59 5.55
N GLU A 163 13.50 2.42 4.60
CA GLU A 163 13.41 2.08 3.18
C GLU A 163 14.31 0.87 2.85
N GLU A 164 15.48 0.79 3.49
CA GLU A 164 16.47 -0.27 3.26
C GLU A 164 16.09 -1.61 3.88
N ASN A 165 15.36 -1.61 5.01
CA ASN A 165 14.91 -2.85 5.65
C ASN A 165 13.51 -3.31 5.21
N LEU A 166 12.79 -2.51 4.42
CA LEU A 166 11.49 -2.84 3.86
C LEU A 166 11.65 -3.43 2.44
N VAL A 167 11.76 -4.76 2.38
CA VAL A 167 12.11 -5.50 1.16
C VAL A 167 10.86 -6.03 0.47
N VAL A 168 10.66 -5.71 -0.81
CA VAL A 168 9.59 -6.31 -1.63
C VAL A 168 9.84 -7.81 -1.77
N PHE A 169 8.95 -8.64 -1.22
CA PHE A 169 9.09 -10.09 -1.25
C PHE A 169 8.11 -10.78 -2.21
N THR A 170 7.05 -10.07 -2.61
CA THR A 170 6.07 -10.59 -3.56
C THR A 170 5.44 -9.46 -4.36
N VAL A 171 5.14 -9.76 -5.62
CA VAL A 171 4.51 -8.86 -6.57
C VAL A 171 3.33 -9.62 -7.18
N LYS A 172 2.23 -8.92 -7.43
CA LYS A 172 1.16 -9.45 -8.26
C LYS A 172 0.89 -8.48 -9.39
N TYR A 173 1.18 -8.88 -10.63
CA TYR A 173 0.83 -8.09 -11.81
C TYR A 173 -0.69 -8.02 -11.98
N HIS A 174 -1.16 -7.11 -12.84
CA HIS A 174 -2.57 -7.04 -13.21
C HIS A 174 -3.48 -6.74 -12.01
N THR A 175 -2.93 -6.06 -11.01
CA THR A 175 -3.66 -5.64 -9.80
C THR A 175 -3.46 -4.15 -9.53
N PRO A 176 -4.37 -3.50 -8.77
CA PRO A 176 -5.67 -4.02 -8.34
C PRO A 176 -6.63 -4.22 -9.53
N PHE A 177 -7.54 -5.18 -9.42
CA PHE A 177 -8.61 -5.36 -10.43
C PHE A 177 -9.87 -5.99 -9.83
N LYS A 178 -9.74 -7.19 -9.26
CA LYS A 178 -10.78 -7.87 -8.48
C LYS A 178 -10.60 -7.62 -6.99
N LEU A 179 -11.66 -7.90 -6.21
CA LEU A 179 -11.59 -7.86 -4.75
C LEU A 179 -10.51 -8.82 -4.22
N LEU A 180 -10.49 -10.06 -4.68
CA LEU A 180 -9.53 -11.04 -4.16
C LEU A 180 -8.25 -11.02 -5.00
N ALA A 181 -7.11 -10.85 -4.33
CA ALA A 181 -5.79 -11.00 -4.93
C ALA A 181 -4.92 -11.92 -4.09
N THR A 182 -4.26 -12.87 -4.74
CA THR A 182 -3.41 -13.89 -4.13
C THR A 182 -1.94 -13.62 -4.46
N TYR A 183 -1.08 -13.66 -3.45
CA TYR A 183 0.34 -13.37 -3.53
C TYR A 183 1.16 -14.59 -3.10
N ASP A 184 2.15 -14.94 -3.91
CA ASP A 184 3.07 -16.05 -3.63
C ASP A 184 4.21 -15.60 -2.73
N VAL A 185 4.68 -16.48 -1.84
CA VAL A 185 5.66 -16.14 -0.81
C VAL A 185 6.96 -16.93 -1.03
N PRO A 186 8.14 -16.31 -0.99
CA PRO A 186 9.42 -17.02 -1.06
C PRO A 186 9.70 -17.75 0.27
N ASP A 187 10.87 -18.36 0.39
CA ASP A 187 11.29 -19.07 1.61
C ASP A 187 11.75 -18.09 2.71
N LEU A 188 10.82 -17.25 3.18
CA LEU A 188 11.07 -16.22 4.19
C LEU A 188 11.42 -16.84 5.56
N PRO A 189 12.37 -16.25 6.30
CA PRO A 189 12.63 -16.63 7.69
C PRO A 189 11.50 -16.18 8.63
N GLU A 190 11.48 -16.74 9.84
CA GLU A 190 10.51 -16.41 10.87
C GLU A 190 10.68 -14.96 11.37
N CYS A 191 9.57 -14.31 11.70
CA CYS A 191 9.56 -12.98 12.32
C CYS A 191 10.13 -13.00 13.74
N PRO A 192 10.68 -11.87 14.24
CA PRO A 192 11.03 -11.75 15.65
C PRO A 192 9.78 -11.84 16.56
N PRO A 193 9.98 -12.05 17.88
CA PRO A 193 8.88 -12.02 18.85
C PRO A 193 8.06 -10.73 18.75
N GLY A 194 6.73 -10.86 18.65
CA GLY A 194 5.83 -9.72 18.44
C GLY A 194 5.48 -9.44 16.98
N GLY A 195 6.12 -10.15 16.04
CA GLY A 195 5.85 -10.05 14.60
C GLY A 195 6.76 -9.05 13.89
N CYS A 196 6.56 -8.98 12.57
CA CYS A 196 7.20 -8.07 11.63
C CYS A 196 6.21 -6.98 11.17
N HIS A 197 6.69 -6.06 10.33
CA HIS A 197 5.84 -5.17 9.54
C HIS A 197 5.88 -5.55 8.06
N CYS A 198 4.70 -5.68 7.48
CA CYS A 198 4.52 -5.81 6.04
C CYS A 198 3.87 -4.54 5.51
N VAL A 199 4.08 -4.22 4.25
CA VAL A 199 3.46 -3.03 3.63
C VAL A 199 2.96 -3.41 2.25
N TRP A 200 1.68 -3.15 1.99
CA TRP A 200 1.12 -3.22 0.66
C TRP A 200 1.43 -1.95 -0.12
N GLY A 201 1.80 -2.09 -1.39
CA GLY A 201 2.14 -0.97 -2.27
C GLY A 201 1.47 -1.03 -3.62
N TRP A 202 1.13 0.15 -4.14
CA TRP A 202 0.64 0.32 -5.50
C TRP A 202 1.04 1.69 -6.06
N VAL A 203 1.49 1.71 -7.32
CA VAL A 203 1.66 2.95 -8.10
C VAL A 203 0.84 2.80 -9.38
N PRO A 204 -0.24 3.57 -9.55
CA PRO A 204 -1.05 3.59 -10.76
C PRO A 204 -0.27 3.86 -12.05
N ASN A 205 -0.87 3.45 -13.17
CA ASN A 205 -0.32 3.68 -14.50
C ASN A 205 -1.27 4.61 -15.29
N HIS A 206 -0.84 5.82 -15.64
CA HIS A 206 -1.46 6.77 -16.60
C HIS A 206 -2.78 7.42 -16.20
N CYS A 207 -3.68 6.62 -15.65
CA CYS A 207 -5.02 7.05 -15.32
C CYS A 207 -4.98 7.93 -14.08
N GLY A 208 -5.63 9.10 -14.13
CA GLY A 208 -5.78 9.99 -12.97
C GLY A 208 -4.48 10.64 -12.48
N GLN A 209 -4.49 11.05 -11.21
CA GLN A 209 -3.35 11.70 -10.57
C GLN A 209 -2.19 10.70 -10.42
N PRO A 210 -0.95 11.11 -10.73
CA PRO A 210 0.21 10.23 -10.65
C PRO A 210 0.68 10.08 -9.20
N ASN A 211 -0.10 9.37 -8.39
CA ASN A 211 0.07 9.17 -6.95
C ASN A 211 0.68 7.79 -6.64
N MET A 212 0.83 7.48 -5.35
CA MET A 212 1.15 6.14 -4.87
C MET A 212 0.27 5.76 -3.68
N TYR A 213 0.25 4.49 -3.35
CA TYR A 213 -0.46 3.95 -2.20
C TYR A 213 0.47 3.06 -1.40
N MET A 214 0.39 3.20 -0.07
CA MET A 214 1.25 2.51 0.89
C MET A 214 0.43 2.23 2.14
N PHE A 215 0.23 0.96 2.47
CA PHE A 215 -0.59 0.57 3.64
C PHE A 215 0.18 -0.40 4.54
N PRO A 216 0.46 -0.02 5.80
CA PRO A 216 1.17 -0.90 6.71
C PRO A 216 0.27 -1.98 7.30
N HIS A 217 0.89 -3.11 7.59
CA HIS A 217 0.31 -4.26 8.25
C HIS A 217 1.27 -4.80 9.31
N ARG A 218 0.77 -5.24 10.46
CA ARG A 218 1.50 -6.23 11.26
C ARG A 218 1.39 -7.58 10.58
N CYS A 219 2.51 -8.29 10.47
CA CYS A 219 2.54 -9.60 9.85
C CYS A 219 3.40 -10.61 10.61
N ILE A 220 3.16 -11.89 10.37
CA ILE A 220 3.99 -13.00 10.83
C ILE A 220 4.28 -13.93 9.67
N VAL A 221 5.47 -14.52 9.66
CA VAL A 221 5.80 -15.59 8.72
C VAL A 221 5.46 -16.93 9.34
N THR A 222 4.62 -17.74 8.69
CA THR A 222 4.23 -19.07 9.16
C THR A 222 4.92 -20.16 8.32
N GLY A 223 5.20 -21.33 8.91
CA GLY A 223 5.82 -22.44 8.20
C GLY A 223 7.27 -22.20 7.73
N ALA A 224 7.94 -21.18 8.28
CA ALA A 224 9.33 -20.86 7.98
C ALA A 224 10.26 -22.02 8.36
N THR A 225 11.18 -22.35 7.46
CA THR A 225 12.27 -23.30 7.73
C THR A 225 13.64 -22.70 7.40
N SER A 226 13.66 -21.67 6.56
CA SER A 226 14.84 -20.86 6.30
C SER A 226 15.18 -20.00 7.52
N THR A 227 16.48 -19.81 7.73
CA THR A 227 17.03 -18.81 8.67
C THR A 227 17.82 -17.72 7.93
N THR A 228 17.81 -17.76 6.60
CA THR A 228 18.57 -16.84 5.76
C THR A 228 17.93 -15.45 5.82
N GLN A 229 18.68 -14.49 6.32
CA GLN A 229 18.24 -13.11 6.40
C GLN A 229 18.09 -12.48 5.02
N LEU A 230 17.17 -11.52 4.92
CA LEU A 230 17.02 -10.69 3.73
C LEU A 230 18.20 -9.72 3.64
N ALA A 231 18.65 -9.46 2.42
CA ALA A 231 19.64 -8.44 2.16
C ALA A 231 18.97 -7.05 2.14
N PRO A 232 19.70 -5.96 2.49
CA PRO A 232 19.16 -4.61 2.40
C PRO A 232 18.66 -4.27 0.99
N ALA A 233 17.46 -3.71 0.92
CA ALA A 233 16.80 -3.37 -0.33
C ALA A 233 17.43 -2.14 -1.00
N LYS A 234 17.46 -2.16 -2.33
CA LYS A 234 17.90 -1.04 -3.17
C LYS A 234 16.74 -0.46 -3.96
N ALA A 235 16.76 0.85 -4.20
CA ALA A 235 15.76 1.51 -5.04
C ALA A 235 15.68 0.83 -6.42
N PRO A 236 14.48 0.49 -6.92
CA PRO A 236 14.33 -0.04 -8.26
C PRO A 236 14.66 1.04 -9.30
N VAL A 237 15.07 0.62 -10.50
CA VAL A 237 15.39 1.54 -11.60
C VAL A 237 14.52 1.24 -12.80
N TRP A 238 14.21 2.28 -13.57
CA TRP A 238 13.57 2.11 -14.87
C TRP A 238 14.48 1.30 -15.80
N CYS A 239 13.95 0.19 -16.32
CA CYS A 239 14.67 -0.74 -17.18
C CYS A 239 13.77 -1.38 -18.25
N GLU A 240 12.66 -0.73 -18.60
CA GLU A 240 11.70 -1.23 -19.60
C GLU A 240 12.36 -1.54 -20.96
N ASP A 241 13.26 -0.66 -21.40
CA ASP A 241 13.97 -0.74 -22.69
C ASP A 241 15.15 -1.72 -22.66
N ASP A 242 15.74 -1.96 -21.49
CA ASP A 242 16.87 -2.86 -21.30
C ASP A 242 16.84 -3.51 -19.92
N GLN A 243 16.34 -4.75 -19.89
CA GLN A 243 16.20 -5.54 -18.67
C GLN A 243 17.54 -5.87 -17.99
N SER A 244 18.66 -5.81 -18.71
CA SER A 244 19.98 -6.04 -18.11
C SER A 244 20.39 -4.92 -17.14
N ARG A 245 19.72 -3.76 -17.22
CA ARG A 245 19.92 -2.61 -16.32
C ARG A 245 19.07 -2.66 -15.07
N CYS A 246 18.12 -3.61 -14.96
CA CYS A 246 17.27 -3.73 -13.78
C CYS A 246 18.10 -4.04 -12.53
N VAL A 247 17.64 -3.56 -11.38
CA VAL A 247 18.21 -3.94 -10.09
C VAL A 247 17.88 -5.40 -9.79
N THR A 248 18.91 -6.22 -9.65
CA THR A 248 18.82 -7.59 -9.16
C THR A 248 18.85 -7.63 -7.64
N GLY A 249 18.25 -8.66 -7.07
CA GLY A 249 18.16 -8.87 -5.63
C GLY A 249 17.05 -8.05 -4.96
N PRO A 250 17.19 -7.78 -3.64
CA PRO A 250 16.17 -7.12 -2.84
C PRO A 250 15.92 -5.70 -3.34
N LYS A 251 14.66 -5.41 -3.64
CA LYS A 251 14.22 -4.09 -4.10
C LYS A 251 13.36 -3.41 -3.04
N GLN A 252 13.51 -2.10 -2.95
CA GLN A 252 12.62 -1.25 -2.16
C GLN A 252 11.26 -1.19 -2.84
N MET A 253 10.26 -0.72 -2.09
CA MET A 253 9.03 -0.22 -2.71
C MET A 253 9.33 1.01 -3.59
N ILE A 254 8.42 1.35 -4.49
CA ILE A 254 8.54 2.55 -5.32
C ILE A 254 7.99 3.74 -4.52
N TYR A 255 8.83 4.74 -4.27
CA TYR A 255 8.45 6.03 -3.67
C TYR A 255 8.56 7.10 -4.75
N TRP A 256 7.43 7.68 -5.13
CA TRP A 256 7.33 8.50 -6.34
C TRP A 256 6.30 9.63 -6.19
N ASN A 257 6.57 10.76 -6.85
CA ASN A 257 5.75 11.97 -6.87
C ASN A 257 5.37 12.54 -5.49
N GLN A 258 6.32 12.51 -4.57
CA GLN A 258 6.25 13.18 -3.27
C GLN A 258 7.10 14.46 -3.28
N LEU A 259 6.91 15.34 -2.29
CA LEU A 259 7.74 16.55 -2.14
C LEU A 259 9.20 16.21 -1.84
N ASP A 260 9.43 15.16 -1.05
CA ASP A 260 10.75 14.59 -0.77
C ASP A 260 10.65 13.08 -0.50
N GLY A 261 11.81 12.41 -0.39
CA GLY A 261 11.87 10.97 -0.12
C GLY A 261 11.58 10.06 -1.33
N ASN A 262 11.51 10.60 -2.54
CA ASN A 262 11.39 9.78 -3.74
C ASN A 262 12.66 8.96 -3.98
N ASN A 263 12.51 7.67 -4.31
CA ASN A 263 13.62 6.81 -4.73
C ASN A 263 13.59 6.49 -6.24
N VAL A 264 12.50 6.84 -6.92
CA VAL A 264 12.34 6.75 -8.37
C VAL A 264 12.07 8.13 -8.93
N VAL A 265 12.76 8.47 -10.02
CA VAL A 265 12.51 9.66 -10.82
C VAL A 265 12.25 9.21 -12.25
N THR A 266 11.12 9.63 -12.82
CA THR A 266 10.75 9.28 -14.18
C THR A 266 10.75 10.49 -15.09
N GLU A 267 11.39 10.37 -16.25
CA GLU A 267 11.43 11.39 -17.29
C GLU A 267 11.26 10.75 -18.67
N GLY A 268 10.55 11.46 -19.56
CA GLY A 268 10.29 11.03 -20.92
C GLY A 268 9.14 10.04 -21.05
N LEU A 269 9.09 9.37 -22.19
CA LEU A 269 8.03 8.44 -22.55
C LEU A 269 8.44 6.99 -22.28
N GLN A 270 7.48 6.14 -21.94
CA GLN A 270 7.62 4.69 -21.91
C GLN A 270 7.33 4.08 -23.30
N LEU A 271 7.50 2.77 -23.45
CA LEU A 271 7.46 2.11 -24.77
C LEU A 271 6.12 2.23 -25.52
N ASP A 272 5.01 2.42 -24.81
CA ASP A 272 3.68 2.63 -25.43
C ASP A 272 3.44 4.08 -25.89
N GLY A 273 4.40 4.97 -25.66
CA GLY A 273 4.35 6.36 -26.09
C GLY A 273 3.76 7.34 -25.06
N ASP A 274 3.29 6.85 -23.92
CA ASP A 274 2.83 7.72 -22.83
C ASP A 274 3.97 8.12 -21.87
N TRP A 275 3.72 9.08 -20.98
CA TRP A 275 4.67 9.50 -19.95
C TRP A 275 5.00 8.36 -18.99
N LYS A 276 6.28 8.19 -18.68
CA LYS A 276 6.73 7.15 -17.74
C LYS A 276 6.04 7.26 -16.38
N SER A 277 5.22 6.27 -16.06
CA SER A 277 4.75 5.99 -14.71
C SER A 277 5.43 4.73 -14.21
N PRO A 278 6.11 4.70 -13.05
CA PRO A 278 6.67 3.46 -12.55
C PRO A 278 5.54 2.52 -12.12
N GLY A 279 5.85 1.24 -11.94
CA GLY A 279 4.87 0.23 -11.56
C GLY A 279 5.54 -1.02 -11.05
N TYR A 280 4.78 -1.88 -10.38
CA TYR A 280 5.29 -3.13 -9.82
C TYR A 280 5.22 -4.23 -10.86
N ASN A 281 6.05 -4.08 -11.88
CA ASN A 281 6.15 -4.99 -13.00
C ASN A 281 7.51 -4.88 -13.71
N GLN A 282 7.61 -5.49 -14.89
CA GLN A 282 8.87 -5.71 -15.59
C GLN A 282 9.61 -4.41 -15.97
N LYS A 283 8.92 -3.29 -16.18
CA LYS A 283 9.60 -1.99 -16.46
C LYS A 283 10.48 -1.49 -15.31
N MET A 284 10.29 -2.02 -14.10
CA MET A 284 11.09 -1.71 -12.92
C MET A 284 11.86 -2.94 -12.38
N GLY A 285 11.90 -4.03 -13.15
CA GLY A 285 12.64 -5.25 -12.78
C GLY A 285 12.00 -6.10 -11.68
N PHE A 286 10.71 -5.91 -11.41
CA PHE A 286 9.93 -6.81 -10.56
C PHE A 286 9.39 -7.96 -11.41
N ASN A 287 9.52 -9.20 -10.94
CA ASN A 287 8.86 -10.37 -11.56
C ASN A 287 7.50 -10.60 -10.92
N ASP A 288 6.52 -11.17 -11.65
CA ASP A 288 5.25 -11.61 -11.03
C ASP A 288 5.50 -12.76 -10.05
N GLY A 289 4.81 -12.75 -8.92
CA GLY A 289 4.91 -13.74 -7.85
C GLY A 289 5.99 -13.45 -6.79
N ALA A 290 6.51 -14.52 -6.19
CA ALA A 290 7.49 -14.47 -5.12
C ALA A 290 8.87 -13.98 -5.62
N GLN A 291 9.52 -13.11 -4.85
CA GLN A 291 10.86 -12.60 -5.15
C GLN A 291 11.90 -13.48 -4.44
N HIS A 292 12.57 -14.36 -5.19
CA HIS A 292 13.47 -15.39 -4.63
C HIS A 292 14.93 -14.95 -4.47
N ASP A 293 15.33 -13.81 -5.04
CA ASP A 293 16.71 -13.30 -5.04
C ASP A 293 16.99 -12.28 -3.93
N ILE A 294 16.09 -12.14 -2.94
CA ILE A 294 16.11 -11.09 -1.92
C ILE A 294 16.99 -11.37 -0.70
N PHE A 295 17.61 -12.56 -0.64
CA PHE A 295 18.31 -13.04 0.54
C PHE A 295 19.80 -12.68 0.51
N LEU A 296 20.41 -12.56 1.70
CA LEU A 296 21.86 -12.51 1.80
C LEU A 296 22.47 -13.78 1.17
N PRO A 297 23.61 -13.67 0.49
CA PRO A 297 24.32 -14.85 0.03
C PRO A 297 24.66 -15.74 1.24
N PRO A 298 24.72 -17.07 1.05
CA PRO A 298 25.16 -17.98 2.10
C PRO A 298 26.48 -17.47 2.67
N ALA A 299 26.59 -17.43 4.01
CA ALA A 299 27.85 -17.06 4.64
C ALA A 299 28.98 -17.92 4.03
N PRO A 300 30.11 -17.32 3.63
CA PRO A 300 31.23 -18.12 3.11
C PRO A 300 31.59 -19.12 4.19
N THR A 301 31.45 -20.41 3.89
CA THR A 301 31.84 -21.48 4.80
C THR A 301 33.31 -21.24 5.10
N SER A 302 33.62 -20.78 6.31
CA SER A 302 34.99 -20.69 6.81
C SER A 302 35.50 -22.12 6.87
N SER A 303 36.11 -22.55 5.77
CA SER A 303 36.90 -23.76 5.64
C SER A 303 38.03 -23.68 6.67
N SER A 304 37.77 -24.17 7.87
CA SER A 304 38.82 -24.61 8.77
C SER A 304 39.37 -25.91 8.17
N ASP A 305 40.23 -25.78 7.17
CA ASP A 305 41.02 -26.88 6.64
C ASP A 305 41.90 -27.39 7.80
N PRO A 306 41.74 -28.63 8.28
CA PRO A 306 42.64 -29.18 9.28
C PRO A 306 43.97 -29.46 8.59
N THR A 307 45.01 -28.71 8.95
CA THR A 307 46.38 -28.96 8.51
C THR A 307 46.76 -30.40 8.85
N THR A 308 46.88 -31.23 7.81
CA THR A 308 47.32 -32.62 7.90
C THR A 308 48.74 -32.66 8.45
N THR A 309 48.85 -32.98 9.74
CA THR A 309 50.14 -33.20 10.41
C THR A 309 50.73 -34.51 9.91
N THR A 310 51.71 -34.44 9.02
CA THR A 310 52.49 -35.61 8.58
C THR A 310 53.65 -35.81 9.55
N SER A 311 53.60 -36.88 10.34
CA SER A 311 54.68 -37.32 11.22
C SER A 311 55.74 -38.12 10.45
N LEU A 312 56.99 -37.65 10.42
CA LEU A 312 58.17 -38.49 10.19
C LEU A 312 59.36 -38.02 11.04
N ALA A 313 60.20 -38.99 11.38
CA ALA A 313 61.06 -39.08 12.54
C ALA A 313 62.38 -38.27 12.50
N VAL A 314 62.74 -37.75 13.69
CA VAL A 314 64.03 -37.77 14.40
C VAL A 314 65.34 -37.92 13.59
N ASN A 315 66.20 -36.89 13.65
CA ASN A 315 67.61 -37.00 14.11
C ASN A 315 68.17 -35.63 14.59
N PRO A 316 69.05 -35.58 15.63
CA PRO A 316 69.50 -34.34 16.32
C PRO A 316 70.97 -33.97 15.96
N PRO A 317 71.66 -33.06 16.69
CA PRO A 317 71.38 -31.67 17.06
C PRO A 317 72.51 -30.71 16.62
N THR A 318 72.29 -29.39 16.58
CA THR A 318 73.39 -28.41 16.79
C THR A 318 72.84 -27.11 17.39
N GLU A 319 73.17 -26.88 18.66
CA GLU A 319 73.11 -25.58 19.38
C GLU A 319 74.24 -24.65 18.87
N PRO A 320 74.17 -23.30 18.99
CA PRO A 320 74.00 -22.62 20.30
C PRO A 320 73.07 -21.38 20.32
N ALA A 321 72.32 -21.26 21.44
CA ALA A 321 72.33 -20.17 22.45
C ALA A 321 72.09 -18.67 22.06
N PRO A 322 71.80 -17.77 23.03
CA PRO A 322 70.49 -17.09 23.11
C PRO A 322 70.56 -15.55 23.32
N THR A 323 69.46 -14.81 23.13
CA THR A 323 69.25 -13.44 23.68
C THR A 323 67.74 -13.13 23.62
N SER A 324 66.93 -13.36 24.67
CA SER A 324 66.67 -12.55 25.89
C SER A 324 65.73 -11.33 25.70
N THR A 325 64.60 -11.38 26.43
CA THR A 325 63.86 -10.27 27.10
C THR A 325 63.09 -9.30 26.19
N SER A 326 61.86 -8.82 26.46
CA SER A 326 61.14 -8.46 27.69
C SER A 326 59.64 -8.34 27.36
N GLN A 327 58.70 -8.70 28.26
CA GLN A 327 57.87 -7.80 29.10
C GLN A 327 57.06 -6.75 28.31
N SER A 328 55.83 -6.36 28.64
CA SER A 328 54.74 -6.71 29.57
C SER A 328 53.75 -5.55 29.38
N THR A 329 52.43 -5.73 29.49
CA THR A 329 51.60 -4.92 30.41
C THR A 329 50.13 -5.33 30.32
N ASP A 330 49.60 -5.56 31.52
CA ASP A 330 48.24 -5.89 31.91
C ASP A 330 47.25 -4.70 31.84
N ALA A 331 45.98 -5.07 31.57
CA ALA A 331 44.73 -4.67 32.27
C ALA A 331 44.26 -3.19 32.27
N PRO A 332 42.99 -2.87 32.65
CA PRO A 332 41.95 -3.75 33.21
C PRO A 332 40.53 -3.65 32.63
N THR A 333 39.82 -4.73 32.94
CA THR A 333 38.39 -5.01 33.13
C THR A 333 37.57 -3.92 33.83
N GLU A 334 36.38 -3.62 33.30
CA GLU A 334 35.22 -3.19 34.09
C GLU A 334 33.93 -3.85 33.57
N ALA A 335 33.16 -4.40 34.49
CA ALA A 335 31.80 -4.90 34.32
C ALA A 335 30.84 -3.95 35.05
N PRO A 336 29.54 -3.94 34.71
CA PRO A 336 28.54 -3.60 35.70
C PRO A 336 27.49 -4.69 35.91
N THR A 337 27.12 -4.71 37.18
CA THR A 337 26.28 -5.61 37.96
C THR A 337 24.79 -5.49 37.63
N SER A 338 24.08 -6.61 37.80
CA SER A 338 22.62 -6.70 37.78
C SER A 338 21.97 -6.02 38.99
N ILE A 339 20.80 -5.40 38.77
CA ILE A 339 19.82 -5.15 39.83
C ILE A 339 18.45 -5.53 39.26
N ALA A 340 17.86 -6.56 39.85
CA ALA A 340 16.46 -6.93 39.66
C ALA A 340 15.63 -6.16 40.69
N GLU A 341 14.65 -5.38 40.23
CA GLU A 341 13.58 -4.86 41.08
C GLU A 341 12.26 -5.49 40.67
N THR A 342 11.68 -6.18 41.65
CA THR A 342 10.33 -6.74 41.62
C THR A 342 9.40 -5.67 42.17
N VAL A 343 8.53 -5.09 41.34
CA VAL A 343 7.44 -4.22 41.82
C VAL A 343 6.11 -4.94 41.63
N SER A 344 5.50 -5.22 42.78
CA SER A 344 4.16 -5.75 42.98
C SER A 344 3.21 -4.61 43.35
N SER A 345 1.91 -4.81 43.10
CA SER A 345 0.76 -3.99 43.51
C SER A 345 0.46 -2.79 42.59
N SER A 346 -0.78 -2.40 42.29
CA SER A 346 -2.13 -2.85 42.66
C SER A 346 -3.11 -2.11 41.75
N VAL A 347 -4.12 -2.80 41.26
CA VAL A 347 -5.25 -2.22 40.50
C VAL A 347 -6.05 -1.31 41.42
N THR A 348 -6.13 -0.02 41.09
CA THR A 348 -7.08 0.91 41.70
C THR A 348 -8.14 1.25 40.66
N THR A 349 -9.34 0.73 40.86
CA THR A 349 -10.54 1.07 40.11
C THR A 349 -10.95 2.51 40.46
N VAL A 350 -10.75 3.46 39.54
CA VAL A 350 -11.29 4.80 39.66
C VAL A 350 -12.67 4.82 39.00
N THR A 351 -13.71 4.90 39.82
CA THR A 351 -15.08 5.16 39.37
C THR A 351 -15.21 6.66 39.09
N VAL A 352 -15.25 7.06 37.82
CA VAL A 352 -15.53 8.45 37.43
C VAL A 352 -17.04 8.65 37.37
N THR A 353 -17.56 9.43 38.31
CA THR A 353 -18.94 9.94 38.28
C THR A 353 -19.01 11.09 37.27
N MET A 354 -19.75 10.90 36.18
CA MET A 354 -20.08 11.97 35.23
C MET A 354 -21.10 12.90 35.89
N THR A 355 -20.73 14.16 36.07
CA THR A 355 -21.65 15.23 36.46
C THR A 355 -21.94 16.05 35.21
N GLU A 356 -23.18 16.00 34.74
CA GLU A 356 -23.67 16.87 33.67
C GLU A 356 -23.73 18.32 34.17
N THR A 357 -22.97 19.21 33.54
CA THR A 357 -23.24 20.65 33.58
C THR A 357 -23.58 21.13 32.19
N VAL A 358 -24.88 21.35 31.99
CA VAL A 358 -25.47 22.09 30.87
C VAL A 358 -24.99 23.53 30.96
N SER A 359 -24.21 24.01 29.97
CA SER A 359 -23.88 25.42 29.84
C SER A 359 -24.39 25.97 28.51
N TYR A 360 -25.32 26.90 28.62
CA TYR A 360 -25.98 27.63 27.55
C TYR A 360 -25.01 28.52 26.76
N CYS A 361 -25.30 28.62 25.46
CA CYS A 361 -24.70 29.50 24.47
C CYS A 361 -25.04 30.98 24.74
N PRO A 362 -24.13 31.92 24.42
CA PRO A 362 -24.55 33.21 23.91
C PRO A 362 -24.09 33.41 22.46
N THR A 363 -25.08 33.77 21.65
CA THR A 363 -25.00 34.29 20.29
C THR A 363 -24.25 35.63 20.30
N SER A 364 -23.34 35.86 19.35
CA SER A 364 -23.04 37.23 18.91
C SER A 364 -22.42 37.30 17.51
N THR A 365 -23.18 37.97 16.64
CA THR A 365 -22.76 38.94 15.60
C THR A 365 -21.68 38.58 14.57
N THR A 366 -22.20 38.45 13.34
CA THR A 366 -21.65 38.89 12.06
C THR A 366 -20.71 40.11 12.11
N GLN A 367 -19.49 39.94 11.58
CA GLN A 367 -18.71 41.02 10.97
C GLN A 367 -18.06 40.53 9.67
N THR A 368 -18.35 41.26 8.61
CA THR A 368 -17.74 41.22 7.27
C THR A 368 -16.38 41.92 7.29
N PRO A 369 -15.39 41.46 6.50
CA PRO A 369 -14.37 42.37 5.98
C PRO A 369 -14.40 42.47 4.44
N SER A 370 -14.12 43.70 3.99
CA SER A 370 -13.95 44.12 2.60
C SER A 370 -12.50 43.83 2.11
N PRO A 371 -12.22 43.79 0.79
CA PRO A 371 -11.01 43.20 0.23
C PRO A 371 -9.94 44.22 -0.17
N SER A 372 -8.67 43.78 -0.22
CA SER A 372 -7.51 44.25 -1.02
C SER A 372 -6.28 43.49 -0.47
N VAL A 373 -5.37 42.84 -1.22
CA VAL A 373 -4.61 43.25 -2.40
C VAL A 373 -4.08 41.99 -3.13
N LEU A 374 -4.03 42.08 -4.46
CA LEU A 374 -3.44 41.15 -5.43
C LEU A 374 -1.92 40.98 -5.28
N LEU A 375 -1.40 39.75 -5.49
CA LEU A 375 -0.25 39.51 -6.38
C LEU A 375 -0.12 38.02 -6.77
N LEU A 376 -0.40 37.79 -8.06
CA LEU A 376 -0.01 36.72 -9.00
C LEU A 376 0.34 35.31 -8.48
N GLU A 377 -0.59 34.37 -8.70
CA GLU A 377 -0.27 32.99 -9.10
C GLU A 377 -0.97 32.70 -10.45
N GLN A 378 -0.21 32.15 -11.40
CA GLN A 378 -0.70 31.75 -12.72
C GLN A 378 -1.52 30.46 -12.60
N GLU A 379 -2.85 30.59 -12.58
CA GLU A 379 -3.78 29.48 -12.77
C GLU A 379 -3.71 28.97 -14.22
N TRP A 380 -3.40 27.69 -14.39
CA TRP A 380 -3.78 26.90 -15.56
C TRP A 380 -5.28 26.58 -15.44
N LYS A 381 -6.12 27.34 -16.15
CA LYS A 381 -7.54 27.03 -16.37
C LYS A 381 -7.74 26.56 -17.81
N GLU A 382 -7.95 25.27 -17.98
CA GLU A 382 -8.54 24.69 -19.19
C GLU A 382 -10.09 24.85 -19.15
N PRO A 383 -10.75 25.09 -20.30
CA PRO A 383 -12.13 25.55 -20.35
C PRO A 383 -13.16 24.42 -20.35
N TRP A 384 -14.16 24.53 -19.49
CA TRP A 384 -15.39 23.74 -19.54
C TRP A 384 -16.23 24.09 -20.77
N SER A 385 -16.48 23.09 -21.62
CA SER A 385 -17.41 23.16 -22.74
C SER A 385 -18.87 23.14 -22.25
N GLN A 386 -19.65 24.07 -22.80
CA GLN A 386 -21.10 24.22 -22.58
C GLN A 386 -21.89 23.08 -23.25
N PRO A 387 -23.06 22.68 -22.72
CA PRO A 387 -23.92 21.66 -23.33
C PRO A 387 -24.69 22.21 -24.55
N PRO A 388 -25.01 21.38 -25.56
CA PRO A 388 -25.66 21.84 -26.78
C PRO A 388 -27.14 22.15 -26.59
N GLN A 389 -27.55 23.30 -27.15
CA GLN A 389 -28.94 23.72 -27.27
C GLN A 389 -29.71 22.89 -28.30
N ALA A 390 -30.95 22.56 -27.96
CA ALA A 390 -31.92 21.90 -28.82
C ALA A 390 -32.25 22.72 -30.08
N LEU A 391 -32.22 22.07 -31.24
CA LEU A 391 -32.68 22.62 -32.52
C LEU A 391 -34.03 22.00 -32.90
N SER A 392 -35.11 22.76 -32.69
CA SER A 392 -36.42 22.50 -33.27
C SER A 392 -36.64 23.40 -34.50
N LYS A 393 -36.75 22.82 -35.70
CA LYS A 393 -37.37 23.44 -36.89
C LYS A 393 -37.95 22.33 -37.78
N SER A 394 -39.28 22.15 -37.77
CA SER A 394 -40.27 22.73 -38.69
C SER A 394 -40.47 21.90 -39.96
N LEU A 395 -41.54 21.10 -39.98
CA LEU A 395 -42.10 20.50 -41.19
C LEU A 395 -43.37 21.25 -41.57
N THR A 396 -43.33 21.87 -42.75
CA THR A 396 -44.41 22.64 -43.37
C THR A 396 -45.45 21.71 -43.98
N LYS A 397 -46.70 22.15 -43.85
CA LYS A 397 -47.94 21.52 -44.29
C LYS A 397 -48.23 21.91 -45.75
N ALA A 398 -48.64 20.96 -46.59
CA ALA A 398 -49.40 21.24 -47.81
C ALA A 398 -50.48 20.17 -48.04
N GLN A 399 -51.73 20.65 -48.10
CA GLN A 399 -52.97 20.01 -48.53
C GLN A 399 -52.86 19.59 -50.02
N HIS A 400 -53.71 18.84 -50.72
CA HIS A 400 -55.03 18.21 -50.56
C HIS A 400 -55.19 17.39 -51.87
N LEU A 401 -55.80 16.20 -51.87
CA LEU A 401 -56.80 15.83 -52.89
C LEU A 401 -57.52 14.52 -52.56
N ARG A 402 -58.79 14.52 -52.93
CA ARG A 402 -59.89 13.65 -52.52
C ARG A 402 -59.95 12.35 -53.32
N ARG A 403 -60.49 11.29 -52.71
CA ARG A 403 -61.71 10.51 -53.11
C ARG A 403 -61.61 9.08 -52.56
N GLY A 404 -62.56 8.68 -51.71
CA GLY A 404 -62.83 7.25 -51.41
C GLY A 404 -63.71 6.63 -52.50
N PRO A 405 -64.58 5.64 -52.21
CA PRO A 405 -64.54 4.61 -51.15
C PRO A 405 -64.71 3.18 -51.74
N SER A 406 -64.51 2.12 -50.95
CA SER A 406 -65.40 0.95 -51.00
C SER A 406 -65.21 0.01 -49.81
N PHE A 407 -66.32 -0.25 -49.12
CA PHE A 407 -66.58 -1.45 -48.33
C PHE A 407 -66.50 -2.71 -49.22
N ARG A 408 -66.05 -3.85 -48.66
CA ARG A 408 -66.90 -5.04 -48.38
C ARG A 408 -66.05 -6.29 -48.06
N VAL A 409 -66.61 -7.05 -47.10
CA VAL A 409 -66.38 -8.43 -46.62
C VAL A 409 -65.12 -8.68 -45.81
#